data_AF-A0A4Y2Q6L5-F1
#
_entry.id   AF-A0A4Y2Q6L5-F1
#
_cell.length_a   1.000
_cell.length_b   1.000
_cell.length_c   1.000
_cell.angle_alpha   90.00
_cell.angle_beta   90.00
_cell.angle_gamma   90.00
#
_symmetry.space_group_name_H-M   'P 1'
#
loop_
_entity.id
_entity.type
_entity.pdbx_description
1 polymer ?
#
loop_
_entity_poly.entity_id
_entity_poly.type
_entity_poly.pdbx_seq_one_letter_code
_entity_poly.pdbx_strand_id
1 'polypeptide(L)'
;MLWLYGKWNNLSLLAWNGYMERLSSNSMEFAISRILFLPFIPQPTSDCNTICTTLLSTLGNEKRYGHDACIVTFDPPLYTKAREIVAAAPEGSDLSKIVIRLGCFHLLSSFFGAFGYIMQGSGIKEVLSLIYAPNLLDKRLTGHAHARAVRAHTLLHLTLATIISKELLTDDDMDANLQNTIEDVKNNTIAYNDIENCDEKTEALLYQCNK
;
A
#
# COMPACT_ATOMS: atom_id res chain seq x y z
N MET A 1 9.00 3.99 9.50
CA MET A 1 9.20 4.38 10.91
C MET A 1 9.53 5.86 11.07
N LEU A 2 10.46 6.42 10.29
CA LEU A 2 10.94 7.82 10.39
C LEU A 2 9.82 8.89 10.46
N TRP A 3 8.85 8.86 9.53
CA TRP A 3 7.72 9.80 9.53
C TRP A 3 6.84 9.68 10.79
N LEU A 4 6.60 8.44 11.26
CA LEU A 4 5.78 8.19 12.46
C LEU A 4 6.48 8.74 13.71
N TYR A 5 7.78 8.50 13.84
CA TYR A 5 8.59 9.05 14.92
C TYR A 5 8.60 10.58 14.90
N GLY A 6 8.78 11.20 13.74
CA GLY A 6 8.77 12.67 13.66
C GLY A 6 7.41 13.27 14.00
N LYS A 7 6.31 12.59 13.64
CA LYS A 7 4.96 12.98 14.06
C LYS A 7 4.76 12.84 15.56
N TRP A 8 5.33 11.81 16.18
CA TRP A 8 5.30 11.65 17.64
C TRP A 8 6.09 12.74 18.37
N ASN A 9 7.31 13.07 17.90
CA ASN A 9 8.14 14.13 18.47
C ASN A 9 7.66 15.56 18.16
N ASN A 10 6.44 15.71 17.64
CA ASN A 10 5.87 16.99 17.24
C ASN A 10 6.76 17.79 16.28
N LEU A 11 7.59 17.10 15.49
CA LEU A 11 8.37 17.75 14.45
C LEU A 11 7.44 18.26 13.36
N SER A 12 7.72 19.45 12.84
CA SER A 12 6.94 20.07 11.76
C SER A 12 7.16 19.34 10.44
N LEU A 13 6.44 18.23 10.27
CA LEU A 13 6.43 17.41 9.07
C LEU A 13 5.15 17.58 8.28
N LEU A 14 5.27 17.48 6.96
CA LEU A 14 4.12 17.42 6.06
C LEU A 14 3.25 16.19 6.38
N ALA A 15 2.02 16.20 5.86
CA ALA A 15 1.22 15.00 5.78
C ALA A 15 1.97 13.93 4.96
N TRP A 16 1.59 12.67 5.13
CA TRP A 16 2.28 11.53 4.50
C TRP A 16 2.57 11.73 3.00
N ASN A 17 1.59 12.20 2.23
CA ASN A 17 1.76 12.42 0.80
C ASN A 17 2.83 13.48 0.49
N GLY A 18 2.80 14.62 1.18
CA GLY A 18 3.80 15.68 0.97
C GLY A 18 5.19 15.28 1.48
N TYR A 19 5.25 14.46 2.53
CA TYR A 19 6.50 13.88 3.00
C TYR A 19 7.10 12.92 1.95
N MET A 20 6.27 12.06 1.36
CA MET A 20 6.70 11.13 0.30
C MET A 20 7.09 11.86 -0.98
N GLU A 21 6.32 12.84 -1.41
CA GLU A 21 6.64 13.68 -2.57
C GLU A 21 8.02 14.34 -2.41
N ARG A 22 8.31 14.84 -1.21
CA ARG A 22 9.61 15.43 -0.87
C ARG A 22 10.77 14.44 -0.95
N LEU A 23 10.57 13.22 -0.46
CA LEU A 23 11.61 12.17 -0.55
C LEU A 23 11.89 11.73 -1.98
N SER A 24 10.86 11.74 -2.83
CA SER A 24 10.95 11.33 -4.22
C SER A 24 11.44 12.45 -5.15
N SER A 25 11.34 13.72 -4.76
CA SER A 25 11.61 14.86 -5.66
C SER A 25 13.06 14.98 -6.14
N ASN A 26 14.02 14.44 -5.38
CA ASN A 26 15.45 14.65 -5.64
C ASN A 26 16.16 13.45 -6.30
N SER A 27 15.49 12.30 -6.44
CA SER A 27 16.20 11.03 -6.67
C SER A 27 15.51 10.06 -7.61
N MET A 28 14.26 10.31 -7.99
CA MET A 28 13.53 9.41 -8.88
C MET A 28 13.34 10.06 -10.25
N GLU A 29 13.99 9.50 -11.27
CA GLU A 29 13.48 9.63 -12.63
C GLU A 29 12.08 9.03 -12.65
N PHE A 30 11.08 9.85 -12.97
CA PHE A 30 9.70 9.40 -13.07
C PHE A 30 9.22 9.51 -14.52
N ALA A 31 8.48 8.51 -14.96
CA ALA A 31 7.76 8.57 -16.22
C ALA A 31 6.41 9.24 -16.00
N ILE A 32 6.07 10.21 -16.85
CA ILE A 32 4.72 10.79 -16.86
C ILE A 32 3.76 9.74 -17.41
N SER A 33 2.83 9.29 -16.58
CA SER A 33 1.75 8.40 -16.98
C SER A 33 0.57 9.19 -17.54
N ARG A 34 -0.21 8.55 -18.42
CA ARG A 34 -1.45 9.11 -18.96
C ARG A 34 -2.63 8.24 -18.57
N ILE A 35 -3.69 8.88 -18.08
CA ILE A 35 -4.97 8.20 -17.82
C ILE A 35 -5.81 8.30 -19.09
N LEU A 36 -6.20 7.16 -19.63
CA LEU A 36 -7.06 7.06 -20.81
C LEU A 36 -8.28 6.21 -20.47
N PHE A 37 -9.44 6.65 -20.94
CA PHE A 37 -10.65 5.84 -20.86
C PHE A 37 -10.68 4.88 -22.05
N LEU A 38 -10.79 3.59 -21.75
CA LEU A 38 -11.01 2.57 -22.76
C LEU A 38 -12.49 2.58 -23.21
N PRO A 39 -12.78 2.17 -24.46
CA PRO A 39 -14.16 2.08 -24.94
C PRO A 39 -14.98 1.10 -24.09
N PHE A 40 -16.26 1.43 -23.89
CA PHE A 40 -17.20 0.55 -23.20
C PHE A 40 -17.50 -0.71 -24.01
N ILE A 41 -17.50 -1.86 -23.34
CA ILE A 41 -17.97 -3.13 -23.89
C ILE A 41 -19.39 -3.36 -23.36
N PRO A 42 -20.45 -3.19 -24.18
CA PRO A 42 -21.84 -3.23 -23.72
C PRO A 42 -22.34 -4.68 -23.62
N GLN A 43 -21.64 -5.52 -22.87
CA GLN A 43 -21.97 -6.92 -22.64
C GLN A 43 -21.86 -7.25 -21.14
N PRO A 44 -22.52 -8.32 -20.65
CA PRO A 44 -22.45 -8.70 -19.25
C PRO A 44 -21.01 -8.96 -18.80
N THR A 45 -20.56 -8.26 -17.76
CA THR A 45 -19.17 -8.32 -17.28
C THR A 45 -18.76 -9.70 -16.77
N SER A 46 -19.72 -10.51 -16.33
CA SER A 46 -19.50 -11.87 -15.84
C SER A 46 -19.33 -12.91 -16.95
N ASP A 47 -19.59 -12.56 -18.21
CA ASP A 47 -19.43 -13.45 -19.35
C ASP A 47 -17.96 -13.60 -19.76
N CYS A 48 -17.52 -14.84 -20.02
CA CYS A 48 -16.14 -15.13 -20.37
C CYS A 48 -15.73 -14.51 -21.70
N ASN A 49 -16.65 -14.39 -22.68
CA ASN A 49 -16.34 -13.73 -23.94
C ASN A 49 -16.11 -12.23 -23.74
N THR A 50 -16.87 -11.61 -22.82
CA THR A 50 -16.70 -10.20 -22.45
C THR A 50 -15.34 -9.97 -21.78
N ILE A 51 -14.94 -10.85 -20.86
CA ILE A 51 -13.62 -10.80 -20.22
C ILE A 51 -12.51 -11.00 -21.26
N CYS A 52 -12.64 -11.99 -22.14
CA CYS A 52 -11.66 -12.24 -23.20
C CYS A 52 -11.52 -11.05 -24.16
N THR A 53 -12.65 -10.48 -24.59
CA THR A 53 -12.68 -9.26 -25.42
C THR A 53 -11.99 -8.10 -24.73
N THR A 54 -12.20 -7.93 -23.41
CA THR A 54 -11.52 -6.93 -22.61
C THR A 54 -10.00 -7.11 -22.66
N LEU A 55 -9.52 -8.34 -22.42
CA LEU A 55 -8.08 -8.67 -22.46
C LEU A 55 -7.45 -8.40 -23.83
N LEU A 56 -8.11 -8.84 -24.91
CA LEU A 56 -7.65 -8.61 -26.28
C LEU A 56 -7.65 -7.13 -26.64
N SER A 57 -8.65 -6.37 -26.18
CA SER A 57 -8.70 -4.91 -26.34
C SER A 57 -7.54 -4.24 -25.60
N THR A 58 -7.22 -4.66 -24.36
CA THR A 58 -6.08 -4.11 -23.62
C THR A 58 -4.75 -4.43 -24.31
N LEU A 59 -4.56 -5.64 -24.84
CA LEU A 59 -3.39 -5.99 -25.65
C LEU A 59 -3.28 -5.13 -26.92
N GLY A 60 -4.40 -4.91 -27.62
CA GLY A 60 -4.41 -4.03 -28.78
C GLY A 60 -3.95 -2.60 -28.44
N ASN A 61 -4.33 -2.10 -27.26
CA ASN A 61 -3.88 -0.80 -26.77
C ASN A 61 -2.41 -0.82 -26.35
N GLU A 62 -1.97 -1.85 -25.64
CA GLU A 62 -0.56 -2.02 -25.26
C GLU A 62 0.36 -1.96 -26.49
N LYS A 63 0.07 -2.74 -27.54
CA LYS A 63 0.81 -2.71 -28.81
C LYS A 63 0.75 -1.34 -29.48
N ARG A 64 -0.42 -0.69 -29.48
CA ARG A 64 -0.62 0.63 -30.10
C ARG A 64 0.25 1.71 -29.46
N TYR A 65 0.50 1.61 -28.15
CA TYR A 65 1.28 2.59 -27.40
C TYR A 65 2.72 2.13 -27.12
N GLY A 66 3.10 0.92 -27.56
CA GLY A 66 4.45 0.38 -27.40
C GLY A 66 4.82 0.12 -25.93
N HIS A 67 3.87 -0.35 -25.12
CA HIS A 67 4.20 -0.78 -23.75
C HIS A 67 4.77 -2.19 -23.77
N ASP A 68 5.74 -2.48 -22.89
CA ASP A 68 6.39 -3.81 -22.81
C ASP A 68 5.60 -4.81 -21.97
N ALA A 69 4.63 -4.33 -21.20
CA ALA A 69 3.85 -5.14 -20.28
C ALA A 69 2.37 -4.72 -20.26
N CYS A 70 1.49 -5.71 -20.25
CA CYS A 70 0.05 -5.54 -20.11
C CYS A 70 -0.40 -6.08 -18.75
N ILE A 71 -0.82 -5.19 -17.85
CA ILE A 71 -1.33 -5.54 -16.52
C ILE A 71 -2.81 -5.18 -16.47
N VAL A 72 -3.66 -6.15 -16.16
CA VAL A 72 -5.12 -5.96 -16.06
C VAL A 72 -5.59 -6.32 -14.66
N THR A 73 -6.30 -5.40 -14.01
CA THR A 73 -6.88 -5.61 -12.69
C THR A 73 -8.37 -5.92 -12.79
N PHE A 74 -8.83 -6.95 -12.09
CA PHE A 74 -10.23 -7.34 -12.00
C PHE A 74 -10.70 -7.50 -10.56
N ASP A 75 -11.99 -7.27 -10.33
CA ASP A 75 -12.63 -7.64 -9.06
C ASP A 75 -12.62 -9.16 -8.85
N PRO A 76 -12.71 -9.66 -7.60
CA PRO A 76 -12.54 -11.09 -7.27
C PRO A 76 -13.26 -12.10 -8.17
N PRO A 77 -14.57 -11.95 -8.50
CA PRO A 77 -15.26 -12.92 -9.34
C PRO A 77 -14.77 -12.92 -10.80
N LEU A 78 -14.32 -11.76 -11.31
CA LEU A 78 -13.82 -11.62 -12.67
C LEU A 78 -12.34 -12.03 -12.76
N TYR A 79 -11.56 -11.77 -11.71
CA TYR A 79 -10.16 -12.15 -11.59
C TYR A 79 -9.98 -13.64 -11.82
N THR A 80 -10.79 -14.48 -11.17
CA THR A 80 -10.69 -15.94 -11.28
C THR A 80 -10.90 -16.39 -12.74
N LYS A 81 -11.95 -15.88 -13.40
CA LYS A 81 -12.23 -16.19 -14.81
C LYS A 81 -11.14 -15.67 -15.75
N ALA A 82 -10.64 -14.47 -15.53
CA ALA A 82 -9.55 -13.91 -16.33
C ALA A 82 -8.26 -14.73 -16.19
N ARG A 83 -7.95 -15.22 -14.98
CA ARG A 83 -6.82 -16.13 -14.73
C ARG A 83 -6.98 -17.45 -15.48
N GLU A 84 -8.17 -18.03 -15.47
CA GLU A 84 -8.47 -19.26 -16.23
C GLU A 84 -8.29 -19.05 -17.74
N ILE A 85 -8.79 -17.94 -18.28
CA ILE A 85 -8.65 -17.59 -19.70
C ILE A 85 -7.17 -17.47 -20.09
N VAL A 86 -6.37 -16.74 -19.30
CA VAL A 86 -4.93 -16.56 -19.57
C VAL A 86 -4.18 -17.88 -19.41
N ALA A 87 -4.52 -18.70 -18.43
CA ALA A 87 -3.90 -20.01 -18.21
C ALA A 87 -4.23 -21.03 -19.32
N ALA A 88 -5.40 -20.90 -19.94
CA ALA A 88 -5.81 -21.72 -21.08
C ALA A 88 -5.26 -21.23 -22.43
N ALA A 89 -4.61 -20.06 -22.47
CA ALA A 89 -4.05 -19.53 -23.70
C ALA A 89 -2.84 -20.36 -24.17
N PRO A 90 -2.60 -20.48 -25.49
CA PRO A 90 -1.43 -21.16 -26.01
C PRO A 90 -0.14 -20.56 -25.44
N GLU A 91 0.80 -21.41 -25.08
CA GLU A 91 2.09 -20.98 -24.54
C GLU A 91 2.81 -20.04 -25.52
N GLY A 92 3.34 -18.92 -25.00
CA GLY A 92 4.03 -17.90 -25.80
C GLY A 92 3.12 -16.94 -26.56
N SER A 93 1.79 -17.15 -26.56
CA SER A 93 0.83 -16.20 -27.13
C SER A 93 0.82 -14.87 -26.36
N ASP A 94 0.44 -13.78 -27.02
CA ASP A 94 0.35 -12.46 -26.33
C ASP A 94 -0.66 -12.47 -25.18
N LEU A 95 -1.72 -13.28 -25.30
CA LEU A 95 -2.70 -13.47 -24.23
C LEU A 95 -2.09 -14.14 -23.00
N SER A 96 -1.19 -15.11 -23.19
CA SER A 96 -0.49 -15.80 -22.09
C SER A 96 0.47 -14.88 -21.31
N LYS A 97 0.89 -13.75 -21.91
CA LYS A 97 1.82 -12.78 -21.31
C LYS A 97 1.12 -11.73 -20.44
N ILE A 98 -0.22 -11.63 -20.49
CA ILE A 98 -0.95 -10.66 -19.69
C ILE A 98 -0.83 -11.00 -18.20
N VAL A 99 -0.47 -10.00 -17.39
CA VAL A 99 -0.45 -10.13 -15.94
C VAL A 99 -1.81 -9.74 -15.38
N ILE A 100 -2.57 -10.74 -14.93
CA ILE A 100 -3.85 -10.54 -14.26
C ILE A 100 -3.64 -10.29 -12.76
N ARG A 101 -4.16 -9.18 -12.24
CA ARG A 101 -4.09 -8.80 -10.82
C ARG A 101 -5.48 -8.65 -10.20
N LEU A 102 -5.57 -8.92 -8.90
CA LEU A 102 -6.78 -8.65 -8.12
C LEU A 102 -6.92 -7.13 -7.89
N GLY A 103 -8.14 -6.62 -7.99
CA GLY A 103 -8.45 -5.22 -7.70
C GLY A 103 -8.04 -4.81 -6.29
N CYS A 104 -7.28 -3.72 -6.18
CA CYS A 104 -6.67 -3.26 -4.92
C CYS A 104 -7.71 -2.97 -3.82
N PHE A 105 -8.90 -2.47 -4.19
CA PHE A 105 -9.96 -2.17 -3.24
C PHE A 105 -10.40 -3.41 -2.45
N HIS A 106 -10.69 -4.50 -3.15
CA HIS A 106 -11.12 -5.74 -2.51
C HIS A 106 -9.98 -6.42 -1.75
N LEU A 107 -8.76 -6.38 -2.28
CA LEU A 107 -7.58 -6.89 -1.58
C LEU A 107 -7.40 -6.19 -0.23
N LEU A 108 -7.51 -4.86 -0.21
CA LEU A 108 -7.37 -4.09 1.02
C LEU A 108 -8.53 -4.33 1.99
N SER A 109 -9.77 -4.44 1.52
CA SER A 109 -10.91 -4.83 2.35
C SER A 109 -10.73 -6.23 2.95
N SER A 110 -10.24 -7.20 2.17
CA SER A 110 -9.92 -8.55 2.66
C SER A 110 -8.80 -8.53 3.70
N PHE A 111 -7.75 -7.74 3.48
CA PHE A 111 -6.68 -7.55 4.45
C PHE A 111 -7.21 -7.01 5.78
N PHE A 112 -8.04 -5.96 5.76
CA PHE A 112 -8.63 -5.41 6.98
C PHE A 112 -9.54 -6.42 7.69
N GLY A 113 -10.35 -7.17 6.94
CA GLY A 113 -11.17 -8.23 7.51
C GLY A 113 -10.35 -9.33 8.18
N ALA A 114 -9.28 -9.79 7.52
CA ALA A 114 -8.37 -10.79 8.08
C ALA A 114 -7.63 -10.28 9.31
N PHE A 115 -7.14 -9.03 9.29
CA PHE A 115 -6.51 -8.41 10.43
C PHE A 115 -7.48 -8.30 11.63
N GLY A 116 -8.70 -7.81 11.40
CA GLY A 116 -9.71 -7.71 12.45
C GLY A 116 -10.09 -9.06 13.05
N TYR A 117 -10.10 -10.11 12.22
CA TYR A 117 -10.33 -11.48 12.66
C TYR A 117 -9.16 -12.03 13.51
N ILE A 118 -7.92 -11.91 13.02
CA ILE A 118 -6.72 -12.41 13.73
C ILE A 118 -6.52 -11.67 15.06
N MET A 119 -6.76 -10.36 15.07
CA MET A 119 -6.58 -9.51 16.26
C MET A 119 -7.80 -9.49 17.19
N GLN A 120 -8.77 -10.38 16.97
CA GLN A 120 -9.94 -10.47 17.84
C GLN A 120 -9.50 -10.82 19.26
N GLY A 121 -9.96 -10.02 20.24
CA GLY A 121 -9.59 -10.20 21.65
C GLY A 121 -8.25 -9.59 22.04
N SER A 122 -7.52 -8.93 21.14
CA SER A 122 -6.22 -8.33 21.44
C SER A 122 -6.29 -6.98 22.17
N GLY A 123 -7.48 -6.48 22.51
CA GLY A 123 -7.66 -5.11 23.03
C GLY A 123 -7.74 -4.01 21.95
N ILE A 124 -7.61 -4.37 20.67
CA ILE A 124 -7.56 -3.39 19.57
C ILE A 124 -8.88 -2.64 19.37
N LYS A 125 -10.02 -3.30 19.62
CA LYS A 125 -11.35 -2.70 19.52
C LYS A 125 -11.54 -1.66 20.63
N GLU A 126 -11.04 -1.96 21.82
CA GLU A 126 -11.05 -1.11 23.00
C GLU A 126 -10.22 0.16 22.76
N VAL A 127 -8.99 0.01 22.24
CA VAL A 127 -8.15 1.17 21.87
C VAL A 127 -8.83 2.03 20.81
N LEU A 128 -9.35 1.42 19.74
CA LEU A 128 -10.02 2.17 18.68
C LEU A 128 -11.33 2.82 19.15
N SER A 129 -11.95 2.33 20.22
CA SER A 129 -13.15 2.93 20.81
C SER A 129 -12.91 4.28 21.49
N LEU A 130 -11.64 4.61 21.79
CA LEU A 130 -11.26 5.93 22.33
C LEU A 130 -11.43 7.05 21.29
N ILE A 131 -11.33 6.72 20.00
CA ILE A 131 -11.37 7.69 18.90
C ILE A 131 -12.60 7.53 18.01
N TYR A 132 -13.32 6.40 18.12
CA TYR A 132 -14.49 6.09 17.31
C TYR A 132 -15.62 5.50 18.15
N ALA A 133 -16.86 5.84 17.76
CA ALA A 133 -18.04 5.26 18.39
C ALA A 133 -18.02 3.71 18.25
N PRO A 134 -18.20 2.95 19.36
CA PRO A 134 -18.05 1.49 19.38
C PRO A 134 -18.88 0.74 18.33
N ASN A 135 -20.10 1.23 18.09
CA ASN A 135 -21.04 0.70 17.09
C ASN A 135 -20.56 0.81 15.64
N LEU A 136 -19.53 1.63 15.36
CA LEU A 136 -18.93 1.77 14.04
C LEU A 136 -17.69 0.88 13.84
N LEU A 137 -17.17 0.26 14.90
CA LEU A 137 -15.92 -0.50 14.84
C LEU A 137 -16.10 -1.85 14.16
N ASP A 138 -17.20 -2.55 14.39
CA ASP A 138 -17.44 -3.87 13.79
C ASP A 138 -17.47 -3.82 12.25
N LYS A 139 -18.02 -2.73 11.68
CA LYS A 139 -18.01 -2.49 10.22
C LYS A 139 -16.66 -2.01 9.67
N ARG A 140 -15.78 -1.47 10.53
CA ARG A 140 -14.45 -0.96 10.14
C ARG A 140 -13.39 -2.05 10.22
N LEU A 141 -13.46 -2.88 11.25
CA LEU A 141 -12.60 -4.06 11.44
C LEU A 141 -12.92 -5.17 10.43
N THR A 142 -14.06 -5.11 9.75
CA THR A 142 -14.43 -6.00 8.64
C THR A 142 -14.11 -5.42 7.26
N GLY A 143 -13.42 -4.28 7.19
CA GLY A 143 -12.94 -3.70 5.92
C GLY A 143 -13.99 -3.04 5.01
N HIS A 144 -15.26 -2.99 5.42
CA HIS A 144 -16.37 -2.44 4.60
C HIS A 144 -16.40 -0.91 4.56
N ALA A 145 -15.77 -0.25 5.54
CA ALA A 145 -15.67 1.21 5.60
C ALA A 145 -14.25 1.69 5.23
N HIS A 146 -13.83 1.43 3.99
CA HIS A 146 -12.46 1.56 3.48
C HIS A 146 -11.66 2.78 3.98
N ALA A 147 -12.06 4.01 3.66
CA ALA A 147 -11.31 5.21 4.05
C ALA A 147 -11.17 5.35 5.59
N ARG A 148 -12.18 4.89 6.33
CA ARG A 148 -12.18 4.92 7.79
C ARG A 148 -11.34 3.78 8.39
N ALA A 149 -11.31 2.62 7.75
CA ALA A 149 -10.45 1.50 8.12
C ALA A 149 -8.97 1.86 7.90
N VAL A 150 -8.61 2.40 6.73
CA VAL A 150 -7.24 2.90 6.45
C VAL A 150 -6.79 3.87 7.55
N ARG A 151 -7.60 4.90 7.84
CA ARG A 151 -7.26 5.88 8.89
C ARG A 151 -7.12 5.23 10.27
N ALA A 152 -8.02 4.33 10.65
CA ALA A 152 -7.95 3.65 11.94
C ALA A 152 -6.65 2.83 12.08
N HIS A 153 -6.28 2.09 11.03
CA HIS A 153 -5.04 1.32 10.99
C HIS A 153 -3.80 2.21 11.03
N THR A 154 -3.77 3.32 10.28
CA THR A 154 -2.65 4.28 10.34
C THR A 154 -2.47 4.86 11.74
N LEU A 155 -3.58 5.22 12.41
CA LEU A 155 -3.52 5.75 13.78
C LEU A 155 -3.04 4.70 14.77
N LEU A 156 -3.56 3.48 14.68
CA LEU A 156 -3.10 2.39 15.53
C LEU A 156 -1.61 2.09 15.33
N HIS A 157 -1.15 2.04 14.07
CA HIS A 157 0.25 1.84 13.75
C HIS A 157 1.12 2.97 14.32
N LEU A 158 0.67 4.24 14.20
CA LEU A 158 1.36 5.37 14.83
C LEU A 158 1.44 5.24 16.35
N THR A 159 0.34 4.84 17.00
CA THR A 159 0.31 4.66 18.47
C THR A 159 1.23 3.53 18.90
N LEU A 160 1.20 2.38 18.23
CA LEU A 160 2.09 1.25 18.53
C LEU A 160 3.55 1.62 18.30
N ALA A 161 3.87 2.23 17.16
CA ALA A 161 5.22 2.71 16.86
C ALA A 161 5.69 3.69 17.93
N THR A 162 4.83 4.57 18.43
CA THR A 162 5.16 5.51 19.51
C THR A 162 5.47 4.79 20.83
N ILE A 163 4.67 3.80 21.22
CA ILE A 163 4.90 3.04 22.45
C ILE A 163 6.22 2.26 22.35
N ILE A 164 6.41 1.55 21.25
CA ILE A 164 7.64 0.79 20.97
C ILE A 164 8.86 1.72 20.96
N SER A 165 8.77 2.87 20.30
CA SER A 165 9.86 3.86 20.28
C SER A 165 10.17 4.41 21.67
N LYS A 166 9.18 4.64 22.54
CA LYS A 166 9.44 5.08 23.93
C LYS A 166 10.16 4.02 24.76
N GLU A 167 9.89 2.74 24.50
CA GLU A 167 10.55 1.64 25.22
C GLU A 167 11.96 1.36 24.67
N LEU A 168 12.16 1.50 23.36
CA LEU A 168 13.45 1.23 22.69
C LEU A 168 14.43 2.42 22.75
N LEU A 169 13.96 3.66 22.59
CA LEU A 169 14.80 4.87 22.52
C LEU A 169 15.22 5.38 23.91
N THR A 170 15.75 4.49 24.73
CA THR A 170 16.41 4.88 25.99
C THR A 170 17.83 5.41 25.77
N ASP A 171 18.32 5.39 24.52
CA ASP A 171 19.64 5.86 24.09
C ASP A 171 19.55 7.22 23.37
N ASP A 172 20.10 8.26 24.00
CA ASP A 172 20.11 9.64 23.49
C ASP A 172 20.78 9.77 22.10
N ASP A 173 21.75 8.89 21.78
CA ASP A 173 22.43 8.93 20.49
C ASP A 173 21.52 8.46 19.34
N MET A 174 20.66 7.48 19.61
CA MET A 174 19.71 7.00 18.63
C MET A 174 18.63 8.04 18.33
N ASP A 175 18.15 8.75 19.36
CA ASP A 175 17.18 9.84 19.20
C ASP A 175 17.77 10.98 18.36
N ALA A 176 18.99 11.44 18.69
CA ALA A 176 19.70 12.48 17.95
C ALA A 176 19.88 12.12 16.47
N ASN A 177 20.28 10.87 16.19
CA ASN A 177 20.42 10.36 14.83
C ASN A 177 19.11 10.41 14.04
N LEU A 178 17.99 10.06 14.67
CA LEU A 178 16.69 10.02 14.01
C LEU A 178 16.15 11.42 13.74
N GLN A 179 16.35 12.37 14.67
CA GLN A 179 16.04 13.78 14.46
C GLN A 179 16.88 14.39 13.33
N ASN A 180 18.18 14.12 13.28
CA ASN A 180 19.06 14.59 12.20
C ASN A 180 18.57 14.08 10.84
N THR A 181 18.25 12.79 10.75
CA THR A 181 17.73 12.19 9.51
C THR A 181 16.43 12.87 9.08
N ILE A 182 15.54 13.25 10.01
CA ILE A 182 14.31 13.98 9.68
C ILE A 182 14.58 15.39 9.20
N GLU A 183 15.57 16.07 9.79
CA GLU A 183 15.97 17.39 9.34
C GLU A 183 16.56 17.33 7.93
N ASP A 184 17.31 16.28 7.61
CA ASP A 184 17.79 16.02 6.26
C ASP A 184 16.65 15.81 5.26
N VAL A 185 15.60 15.07 5.65
CA VAL A 185 14.39 14.96 4.83
C VAL A 185 13.72 16.31 4.64
N LYS A 186 13.66 17.14 5.69
CA LYS A 186 13.05 18.48 5.61
C LYS A 186 13.83 19.40 4.67
N ASN A 187 15.15 19.29 4.67
CA ASN A 187 16.07 20.09 3.88
C ASN A 187 16.31 19.54 2.47
N ASN A 188 15.62 18.46 2.09
CA ASN A 188 15.78 17.83 0.78
C ASN A 188 17.25 17.38 0.54
N THR A 189 17.96 16.95 1.60
CA THR A 189 19.36 16.49 1.50
C THR A 189 19.50 14.97 1.43
N ILE A 190 18.42 14.23 1.73
CA ILE A 190 18.36 12.77 1.66
C ILE A 190 17.25 12.31 0.71
N ALA A 191 17.50 11.24 -0.03
CA ALA A 191 16.57 10.63 -0.97
C ALA A 191 15.80 9.46 -0.37
N TYR A 192 14.73 9.04 -1.04
CA TYR A 192 14.02 7.80 -0.69
C TYR A 192 14.95 6.58 -0.64
N ASN A 193 15.82 6.43 -1.65
CA ASN A 193 16.74 5.29 -1.76
C ASN A 193 17.77 5.25 -0.61
N ASP A 194 18.18 6.40 -0.08
CA ASP A 194 19.12 6.46 1.04
C ASP A 194 18.49 5.95 2.33
N ILE A 195 17.17 6.12 2.47
CA ILE A 195 16.39 5.62 3.61
C ILE A 195 16.07 4.13 3.42
N GLU A 196 15.69 3.71 2.22
CA GLU A 196 15.33 2.33 1.92
C GLU A 196 16.54 1.38 2.03
N ASN A 197 17.71 1.80 1.55
CA ASN A 197 18.95 1.00 1.59
C ASN A 197 19.73 1.17 2.91
N CYS A 198 19.17 1.81 3.94
CA CYS A 198 19.79 1.95 5.24
C CYS A 198 19.68 0.63 6.03
N ASP A 199 20.40 -0.39 5.59
CA ASP A 199 20.37 -1.76 6.16
C ASP A 199 21.00 -1.80 7.56
N GLU A 200 22.10 -1.09 7.80
CA GLU A 200 22.86 -1.20 9.06
C GLU A 200 22.09 -0.79 10.31
N LYS A 201 21.20 0.23 10.23
CA LYS A 201 20.45 0.73 11.39
C LYS A 201 19.13 -0.02 11.60
N THR A 202 18.53 -0.53 10.53
CA THR A 202 17.26 -1.27 10.60
C THR A 202 17.47 -2.69 11.13
N GLU A 203 18.58 -3.34 10.77
CA GLU A 203 18.97 -4.64 11.32
C GLU A 203 19.34 -4.55 12.82
N ALA A 204 20.06 -3.52 13.24
CA ALA A 204 20.41 -3.31 14.65
C ALA A 204 19.16 -3.18 15.54
N LEU A 205 18.12 -2.50 15.05
CA LEU A 205 16.83 -2.37 15.75
C LEU A 205 16.04 -3.68 15.80
N LEU A 206 15.99 -4.41 14.68
CA LEU A 206 15.35 -5.72 14.63
C LEU A 206 16.04 -6.74 15.54
N TYR A 207 17.37 -6.66 15.68
CA TYR A 207 18.14 -7.52 16.58
C TYR A 207 17.87 -7.24 18.06
N GLN A 208 17.69 -5.97 18.45
CA GLN A 208 17.29 -5.59 19.82
C GLN A 208 15.85 -6.02 20.15
N CYS A 209 14.92 -5.97 19.19
CA CYS A 209 13.53 -6.40 19.39
C CYS A 209 13.35 -7.92 19.47
N ASN A 210 14.32 -8.71 19.00
CA ASN A 210 14.27 -10.19 18.99
C ASN A 210 14.95 -10.84 20.22
N LYS A 211 15.28 -10.05 21.25
CA LYS A 211 15.79 -10.52 22.54
C LYS A 211 14.72 -10.44 23.62
#